data_AF-A0A1H8ABG0-F1
#
_entry.id   AF-A0A1H8ABG0-F1
#
_cell.length_a   1.000
_cell.length_b   1.000
_cell.length_c   1.000
_cell.angle_alpha   90.00
_cell.angle_beta   90.00
_cell.angle_gamma   90.00
#
_symmetry.space_group_name_H-M   'P 1'
#
loop_
_entity.id
_entity.type
_entity.pdbx_description
1 polymer ?
#
loop_
_entity_poly.entity_id
_entity_poly.type
_entity_poly.pdbx_seq_one_letter_code
_entity_poly.pdbx_strand_id
1 'polypeptide(L)'
;MLIRALALALVAAGPVAAQSLPSVEAPPAIRADLAEGRTLDTVKAWAWDFDQDGAGDYLVQAAYPFPGGNAVSLGYYAYVARDDGFVRAAEFDLTGGIASVTPAPEGLLLELYVLQDGDPRCCPSGRRTMTLRF
;
A
#
# COMPACT_ATOMS: atom_id res chain seq x y z
N MET A 1 11.45 -10.73 60.63
CA MET A 1 11.03 -9.89 59.48
C MET A 1 12.00 -10.16 58.33
N LEU A 2 11.60 -10.95 57.32
CA LEU A 2 12.39 -11.15 56.09
C LEU A 2 11.73 -10.34 54.96
N ILE A 3 12.45 -9.35 54.44
CA ILE A 3 12.03 -8.57 53.27
C ILE A 3 12.37 -9.41 52.03
N ARG A 4 11.34 -9.92 51.34
CA ARG A 4 11.49 -10.52 50.00
C ARG A 4 11.71 -9.39 49.00
N ALA A 5 12.93 -9.28 48.47
CA ALA A 5 13.21 -8.46 47.30
C ALA A 5 12.56 -9.10 46.08
N LEU A 6 11.50 -8.47 45.55
CA LEU A 6 10.89 -8.86 44.28
C LEU A 6 11.71 -8.19 43.16
N ALA A 7 12.53 -8.96 42.47
CA ALA A 7 13.25 -8.48 41.29
C ALA A 7 12.24 -8.28 40.14
N LEU A 8 11.98 -7.03 39.80
CA LEU A 8 11.17 -6.65 38.64
C LEU A 8 12.04 -6.86 37.39
N ALA A 9 11.84 -7.98 36.68
CA ALA A 9 12.48 -8.22 35.40
C ALA A 9 11.88 -7.26 34.36
N LEU A 10 12.63 -6.22 34.00
CA LEU A 10 12.29 -5.31 32.91
C LEU A 10 12.51 -6.05 31.59
N VAL A 11 11.44 -6.58 30.99
CA VAL A 11 11.48 -7.16 29.64
C VAL A 11 11.66 -6.01 28.67
N ALA A 12 12.85 -5.87 28.09
CA ALA A 12 13.06 -4.97 26.95
C ALA A 12 12.23 -5.52 25.77
N ALA A 13 11.10 -4.86 25.47
CA ALA A 13 10.40 -5.10 24.22
C ALA A 13 11.34 -4.63 23.09
N GLY A 14 11.90 -5.59 22.36
CA GLY A 14 12.65 -5.27 21.13
C GLY A 14 11.75 -4.52 20.14
N PRO A 15 12.31 -3.78 19.19
CA PRO A 15 11.52 -3.11 18.16
C PRO A 15 10.69 -4.16 17.42
N VAL A 16 9.36 -4.04 17.52
CA VAL A 16 8.46 -4.83 16.70
C VAL A 16 8.64 -4.33 15.27
N ALA A 17 9.18 -5.19 14.39
CA ALA A 17 9.24 -4.88 12.97
C ALA A 17 7.81 -4.62 12.48
N ALA A 18 7.59 -3.48 11.80
CA ALA A 18 6.30 -3.16 11.24
C ALA A 18 5.87 -4.27 10.28
N GLN A 19 4.65 -4.77 10.47
CA GLN A 19 4.08 -5.83 9.63
C GLN A 19 3.58 -5.22 8.32
N SER A 20 3.63 -6.00 7.25
CA SER A 20 3.05 -5.57 5.98
C SER A 20 1.53 -5.48 6.09
N LEU A 21 0.98 -4.40 5.53
CA LEU A 21 -0.46 -4.18 5.44
C LEU A 21 -1.06 -5.22 4.50
N PRO A 22 -2.18 -5.86 4.87
CA PRO A 22 -2.90 -6.72 3.97
C PRO A 22 -3.52 -5.90 2.85
N SER A 23 -3.59 -6.47 1.64
CA SER A 23 -4.42 -5.87 0.59
C SER A 23 -5.90 -6.11 0.90
N VAL A 24 -6.72 -5.09 0.72
CA VAL A 24 -8.17 -5.13 0.89
C VAL A 24 -8.88 -4.70 -0.40
N GLU A 25 -10.18 -4.96 -0.47
CA GLU A 25 -11.05 -4.39 -1.49
C GLU A 25 -11.10 -2.86 -1.32
N ALA A 26 -10.94 -2.10 -2.40
CA ALA A 26 -11.10 -0.65 -2.35
C ALA A 26 -12.57 -0.28 -2.09
N PRO A 27 -12.84 0.76 -1.28
CA PRO A 27 -14.19 1.29 -1.09
C PRO A 27 -14.93 1.55 -2.42
N PRO A 28 -16.25 1.32 -2.51
CA PRO A 28 -17.00 1.48 -3.75
C PRO A 28 -16.87 2.87 -4.40
N ALA A 29 -16.82 3.94 -3.59
CA ALA A 29 -16.63 5.30 -4.08
C ALA A 29 -15.27 5.48 -4.79
N ILE A 30 -14.19 4.91 -4.24
CA ILE A 30 -12.86 4.89 -4.86
C ILE A 30 -12.90 4.10 -6.17
N ARG A 31 -13.56 2.92 -6.20
CA ARG A 31 -13.69 2.13 -7.42
C ARG A 31 -14.47 2.87 -8.52
N ALA A 32 -15.50 3.62 -8.15
CA ALA A 32 -16.29 4.42 -9.08
C ALA A 32 -15.45 5.56 -9.69
N ASP A 33 -14.71 6.30 -8.85
CA ASP A 33 -13.78 7.35 -9.28
C ASP A 33 -12.70 6.79 -10.24
N LEU A 34 -12.13 5.62 -9.94
CA LEU A 34 -11.12 4.99 -10.79
C LEU A 34 -11.64 4.51 -12.14
N ALA A 35 -12.93 4.17 -12.22
CA ALA A 35 -13.58 3.67 -13.43
C ALA A 35 -14.07 4.79 -14.36
N GLU A 36 -13.99 6.05 -13.94
CA GLU A 36 -14.48 7.17 -14.75
C GLU A 36 -13.72 7.25 -16.09
N GLY A 37 -14.46 7.03 -17.19
CA GLY A 37 -13.93 7.07 -18.55
C GLY A 37 -13.01 5.92 -18.95
N ARG A 38 -12.84 4.88 -18.10
CA ARG A 38 -11.87 3.79 -18.32
C ARG A 38 -12.43 2.43 -17.92
N THR A 39 -12.03 1.37 -18.63
CA THR A 39 -12.28 0.00 -18.18
C THR A 39 -11.32 -0.34 -17.06
N LEU A 40 -11.86 -0.79 -15.93
CA LEU A 40 -11.12 -1.20 -14.75
C LEU A 40 -11.12 -2.73 -14.67
N ASP A 41 -9.96 -3.34 -14.45
CA ASP A 41 -9.83 -4.80 -14.30
C ASP A 41 -9.73 -5.18 -12.82
N THR A 42 -8.58 -4.91 -12.20
CA THR A 42 -8.31 -5.22 -10.79
C THR A 42 -7.98 -3.95 -10.00
N VAL A 43 -8.46 -3.87 -8.76
CA VAL A 43 -8.06 -2.84 -7.78
C VAL A 43 -7.56 -3.52 -6.52
N LYS A 44 -6.38 -3.12 -6.05
CA LYS A 44 -5.86 -3.48 -4.72
C LYS A 44 -5.73 -2.21 -3.90
N ALA A 45 -6.15 -2.25 -2.65
CA ALA A 45 -5.98 -1.15 -1.71
C ALA A 45 -5.27 -1.61 -0.44
N TRP A 46 -4.59 -0.69 0.22
CA TRP A 46 -3.98 -0.88 1.53
C TRP A 46 -4.41 0.27 2.42
N ALA A 47 -5.08 -0.07 3.52
CA ALA A 47 -5.62 0.90 4.46
C ALA A 47 -4.50 1.43 5.37
N TRP A 48 -4.40 2.76 5.46
CA TRP A 48 -3.51 3.46 6.38
C TRP A 48 -4.13 4.82 6.72
N ASP A 49 -3.80 5.42 7.84
CA ASP A 49 -4.23 6.78 8.19
C ASP A 49 -3.07 7.74 7.88
N PHE A 50 -3.13 8.42 6.74
CA PHE A 50 -2.02 9.25 6.25
C PHE A 50 -1.90 10.54 7.05
N ASP A 51 -3.03 11.18 7.38
CA ASP A 51 -3.07 12.48 8.06
C ASP A 51 -3.39 12.41 9.56
N GLN A 52 -3.49 11.19 10.11
CA GLN A 52 -3.67 10.89 11.54
C GLN A 52 -4.98 11.46 12.09
N ASP A 53 -6.03 11.54 11.27
CA ASP A 53 -7.34 12.05 11.66
C ASP A 53 -8.26 10.96 12.26
N GLY A 54 -7.80 9.71 12.27
CA GLY A 54 -8.51 8.54 12.78
C GLY A 54 -9.45 7.89 11.76
N ALA A 55 -9.59 8.46 10.56
CA ALA A 55 -10.27 7.84 9.42
C ALA A 55 -9.30 6.97 8.61
N GLY A 56 -9.86 6.00 7.87
CA GLY A 56 -9.07 5.09 7.06
C GLY A 56 -8.85 5.66 5.65
N ASP A 57 -7.61 5.97 5.33
CA ASP A 57 -7.17 6.31 3.97
C ASP A 57 -6.69 5.06 3.22
N TYR A 58 -6.44 5.22 1.92
CA TYR A 58 -6.06 4.11 1.06
C TYR A 58 -4.95 4.47 0.09
N LEU A 59 -3.86 3.71 0.13
CA LEU A 59 -2.99 3.54 -1.03
C LEU A 59 -3.65 2.55 -1.98
N VAL A 60 -3.74 2.90 -3.27
CA VAL A 60 -4.46 2.10 -4.26
C VAL A 60 -3.59 1.81 -5.47
N GLN A 61 -3.61 0.56 -5.94
CA GLN A 61 -3.12 0.17 -7.26
C GLN A 61 -4.30 -0.31 -8.11
N ALA A 62 -4.50 0.32 -9.27
CA ALA A 62 -5.53 -0.03 -10.23
C ALA A 62 -4.92 -0.53 -11.54
N ALA A 63 -5.45 -1.61 -12.09
CA ALA A 63 -5.07 -2.18 -13.37
C ALA A 63 -6.11 -1.84 -14.44
N TYR A 64 -5.62 -1.40 -15.60
CA TYR A 64 -6.42 -0.94 -16.72
C TYR A 64 -6.01 -1.69 -17.98
N PRO A 65 -6.85 -2.59 -18.51
CA PRO A 65 -6.50 -3.41 -19.64
C PRO A 65 -6.47 -2.60 -20.93
N PHE A 66 -5.55 -2.96 -21.83
CA PHE A 66 -5.59 -2.48 -23.20
C PHE A 66 -6.61 -3.30 -24.01
N PRO A 67 -7.55 -2.66 -24.75
CA PRO A 67 -8.49 -3.37 -25.59
C PRO A 67 -7.77 -4.33 -26.56
N GLY A 68 -8.19 -5.60 -26.57
CA GLY A 68 -7.65 -6.62 -27.47
C GLY A 68 -6.25 -7.15 -27.11
N GLY A 69 -5.68 -6.75 -25.97
CA GLY A 69 -4.37 -7.20 -25.50
C GLY A 69 -4.44 -7.99 -24.19
N ASN A 70 -3.28 -8.53 -23.78
CA ASN A 70 -3.07 -9.19 -22.48
C ASN A 70 -2.18 -8.34 -21.55
N ALA A 71 -2.04 -7.06 -21.85
CA ALA A 71 -1.28 -6.10 -21.07
C ALA A 71 -2.23 -5.16 -20.31
N VAL A 72 -1.77 -4.67 -19.17
CA VAL A 72 -2.45 -3.66 -18.36
C VAL A 72 -1.52 -2.47 -18.13
N SER A 73 -2.09 -1.28 -18.05
CA SER A 73 -1.44 -0.15 -17.40
C SER A 73 -1.76 -0.19 -15.91
N LEU A 74 -0.79 0.13 -15.06
CA LEU A 74 -0.99 0.28 -13.63
C LEU A 74 -1.07 1.77 -13.28
N GLY A 75 -2.05 2.15 -12.45
CA GLY A 75 -2.14 3.47 -11.83
C GLY A 75 -2.06 3.33 -10.32
N TYR A 76 -1.47 4.34 -9.66
CA TYR A 76 -1.18 4.31 -8.23
C TYR A 76 -1.64 5.62 -7.59
N TYR A 77 -2.42 5.53 -6.53
CA TYR A 77 -3.11 6.70 -5.98
C TYR A 77 -3.16 6.67 -4.46
N ALA A 78 -3.21 7.85 -3.86
CA ALA A 78 -3.58 8.01 -2.45
C ALA A 78 -4.99 8.59 -2.40
N TYR A 79 -5.88 7.94 -1.67
CA TYR A 79 -7.21 8.46 -1.35
C TYR A 79 -7.28 8.76 0.12
N VAL A 80 -7.62 9.99 0.46
CA VAL A 80 -7.77 10.43 1.84
C VAL A 80 -9.25 10.57 2.16
N ALA A 81 -9.66 10.03 3.30
CA ALA A 81 -11.01 10.12 3.81
C ALA A 81 -11.35 11.57 4.19
N ARG A 82 -12.58 11.98 3.87
CA ARG A 82 -13.17 13.27 4.23
C ARG A 82 -14.62 13.04 4.65
N ASP A 83 -15.24 14.05 5.25
CA ASP A 83 -16.59 13.95 5.84
C ASP A 83 -17.64 13.35 4.88
N ASP A 84 -17.50 13.56 3.57
CA ASP A 84 -18.44 13.12 2.53
C ASP A 84 -17.91 12.01 1.61
N GLY A 85 -16.75 11.42 1.91
CA GLY A 85 -16.22 10.30 1.14
C GLY A 85 -14.69 10.28 1.05
N PHE A 86 -14.17 10.20 -0.17
CA PHE A 86 -12.73 10.10 -0.43
C PHE A 86 -12.30 11.11 -1.49
N VAL A 87 -11.16 11.74 -1.25
CA VAL A 87 -10.50 12.62 -2.22
C VAL A 87 -9.24 11.93 -2.72
N ARG A 88 -9.04 11.88 -4.03
CA ARG A 88 -7.76 11.45 -4.63
C ARG A 88 -6.71 12.54 -4.37
N ALA A 89 -5.94 12.36 -3.31
CA ALA A 89 -4.96 13.35 -2.84
C ALA A 89 -3.65 13.32 -3.65
N ALA A 90 -3.29 12.15 -4.20
CA ALA A 90 -2.08 12.00 -4.99
C ALA A 90 -2.23 10.91 -6.07
N GLU A 91 -1.44 11.06 -7.13
CA GLU A 91 -1.14 10.04 -8.12
C GLU A 91 0.38 9.84 -8.17
N PHE A 92 0.82 8.59 -8.25
CA PHE A 92 2.23 8.24 -8.25
C PHE A 92 2.63 7.59 -9.57
N ASP A 93 3.75 8.01 -10.12
CA ASP A 93 4.40 7.34 -11.25
C ASP A 93 5.35 6.25 -10.71
N LEU A 94 4.83 5.02 -10.62
CA LEU A 94 5.58 3.86 -10.16
C LEU A 94 5.78 2.87 -11.31
N THR A 95 6.96 2.26 -11.33
CA THR A 95 7.26 1.16 -12.25
C THR A 95 7.05 -0.19 -11.56
N GLY A 96 6.16 -0.99 -12.12
CA GLY A 96 5.90 -2.36 -11.66
C GLY A 96 4.88 -2.45 -10.52
N GLY A 97 4.26 -3.61 -10.35
CA GLY A 97 3.24 -3.80 -9.32
C GLY A 97 3.79 -3.74 -7.90
N ILE A 98 2.94 -3.34 -6.96
CA ILE A 98 3.23 -3.40 -5.53
C ILE A 98 3.18 -4.85 -5.05
N ALA A 99 4.29 -5.29 -4.44
CA ALA A 99 4.45 -6.60 -3.84
C ALA A 99 4.07 -6.61 -2.36
N SER A 100 4.49 -5.58 -1.63
CA SER A 100 4.14 -5.37 -0.23
C SER A 100 4.14 -3.89 0.12
N VAL A 101 3.39 -3.56 1.17
CA VAL A 101 3.27 -2.23 1.75
C VAL A 101 3.49 -2.39 3.24
N THR A 102 4.43 -1.66 3.82
CA THR A 102 4.73 -1.72 5.25
C THR A 102 4.80 -0.32 5.83
N PRO A 103 4.16 -0.04 6.98
CA PRO A 103 4.28 1.26 7.63
C PRO A 103 5.72 1.55 8.04
N ALA A 104 6.15 2.79 7.85
CA ALA A 104 7.46 3.30 8.23
C ALA A 104 7.31 4.68 8.90
N PRO A 105 8.31 5.12 9.68
CA PRO A 105 8.23 6.41 10.39
C PRO A 105 7.93 7.61 9.47
N GLU A 106 8.45 7.58 8.24
CA GLU A 106 8.25 8.65 7.25
C GLU A 106 7.14 8.37 6.21
N GLY A 107 6.30 7.35 6.41
CA GLY A 107 5.19 7.02 5.51
C GLY A 107 5.03 5.51 5.25
N LEU A 108 4.95 5.12 3.98
CA LEU A 108 4.82 3.71 3.58
C LEU A 108 6.06 3.22 2.83
N LEU A 109 6.69 2.18 3.35
CA LEU A 109 7.72 1.43 2.64
C LEU A 109 7.04 0.47 1.65
N LEU A 110 7.30 0.65 0.37
CA LEU A 110 6.82 -0.21 -0.69
C LEU A 110 7.93 -1.14 -1.18
N GLU A 111 7.59 -2.41 -1.38
CA GLU A 111 8.36 -3.29 -2.25
C GLU A 111 7.61 -3.43 -3.59
N LEU A 112 8.30 -3.17 -4.70
CA LEU A 112 7.76 -3.25 -6.05
C LEU A 112 8.40 -4.41 -6.82
N TYR A 113 7.63 -5.05 -7.69
CA TYR A 113 8.14 -5.97 -8.70
C TYR A 113 8.94 -5.22 -9.77
N VAL A 114 10.10 -5.74 -10.16
CA VAL A 114 10.95 -5.17 -11.22
C VAL A 114 11.32 -6.27 -12.22
N LEU A 115 11.21 -5.98 -13.50
CA LEU A 115 11.71 -6.87 -14.56
C LEU A 115 13.23 -6.85 -14.58
N GLN A 116 13.82 -8.04 -14.57
CA GLN A 116 15.25 -8.26 -14.77
C GLN A 116 15.54 -8.76 -16.18
N ASP A 117 16.81 -8.70 -16.58
CA ASP A 117 17.25 -9.25 -17.86
C ASP A 117 16.95 -10.75 -17.92
N GLY A 118 16.18 -11.14 -18.94
CA GLY A 118 15.72 -12.53 -19.13
C GLY A 118 14.36 -12.85 -18.51
N ASP A 119 13.74 -11.94 -17.75
CA ASP A 119 12.39 -12.14 -17.23
C ASP A 119 11.36 -12.19 -18.37
N PRO A 120 10.42 -13.16 -18.37
CA PRO A 120 9.21 -13.05 -19.15
C PRO A 120 8.42 -11.82 -18.70
N ARG A 121 7.82 -11.07 -19.65
CA ARG A 121 7.07 -9.83 -19.35
C ARG A 121 5.94 -9.99 -18.32
N CYS A 122 5.39 -11.19 -18.17
CA CYS A 122 4.34 -11.49 -17.19
C CYS A 122 4.85 -11.58 -15.75
N CYS A 123 6.15 -11.83 -15.60
CA CYS A 123 6.66 -12.58 -14.46
C CYS A 123 7.96 -11.95 -13.96
N PRO A 124 7.91 -10.69 -13.50
CA PRO A 124 9.06 -10.02 -12.91
C PRO A 124 9.55 -10.78 -11.68
N SER A 125 10.85 -11.07 -11.64
CA SER A 125 11.50 -11.78 -10.54
C SER A 125 12.20 -10.83 -9.56
N GLY A 126 12.51 -9.60 -9.99
CA GLY A 126 13.19 -8.60 -9.20
C GLY A 126 12.31 -7.90 -8.17
N ARG A 127 12.97 -7.35 -7.15
CA ARG A 127 12.39 -6.50 -6.10
C ARG A 127 13.11 -5.16 -6.03
N ARG A 128 12.36 -4.09 -5.79
CA ARG A 128 12.91 -2.78 -5.43
C ARG A 128 12.10 -2.18 -4.30
N THR A 129 12.79 -1.62 -3.31
CA THR A 129 12.16 -0.91 -2.21
C THR A 129 12.16 0.59 -2.46
N MET A 130 11.10 1.29 -2.06
CA MET A 130 11.04 2.75 -1.98
C MET A 130 10.12 3.19 -0.85
N THR A 131 10.23 4.45 -0.42
CA THR A 131 9.33 5.01 0.58
C THR A 131 8.42 6.06 -0.06
N LEU A 132 7.11 5.87 0.04
CA LEU A 132 6.14 6.92 -0.21
C LEU A 132 5.96 7.75 1.05
N ARG A 133 6.02 9.06 0.89
CA ARG A 133 5.82 10.04 1.96
C ARG A 133 4.52 10.77 1.72
N PHE A 134 3.76 10.99 2.78
CA PHE A 134 2.47 11.66 2.79
C PHE A 134 2.56 12.90 3.69
#